data_AF-A0A7W3MUY3-F1
#
_entry.id   AF-A0A7W3MUY3-F1
#
_cell.length_a   1.000
_cell.length_b   1.000
_cell.length_c   1.000
_cell.angle_alpha   90.00
_cell.angle_beta   90.00
_cell.angle_gamma   90.00
#
_symmetry.space_group_name_H-M   'P 1'
#
loop_
_entity.id
_entity.type
_entity.pdbx_description
1 polymer ?
#
loop_
_entity_poly.entity_id
_entity_poly.type
_entity_poly.pdbx_seq_one_letter_code
_entity_poly.pdbx_strand_id
1 'polypeptide(L)'
;MRSVRLEGPIFNVSDDPDGVIGDFLGFALSLRNDSRRYLSAEELAELFSPEGDGMRLPDVFAAYRAVEPDDVPHEFGEQVAEEAGRKELWVLTRLRYGRAPDSAVVQGPELRHLLEAAFAQRNAALGL
;
A
#
# COMPACT_ATOMS: atom_id res chain seq x y z
N MET A 1 -0.08 14.92 -4.47
CA MET A 1 0.44 13.97 -3.48
C MET A 1 -0.63 13.82 -2.42
N ARG A 2 -1.08 12.59 -2.20
CA ARG A 2 -2.14 12.26 -1.25
C ARG A 2 -1.64 12.46 0.19
N SER A 3 -2.58 12.67 1.11
CA SER A 3 -2.33 12.83 2.54
C SER A 3 -3.09 11.76 3.32
N VAL A 4 -2.59 11.40 4.50
CA VAL A 4 -3.19 10.38 5.37
C VAL A 4 -3.55 10.96 6.74
N ARG A 5 -4.70 10.57 7.27
CA ARG A 5 -5.14 10.85 8.64
C ARG A 5 -5.64 9.59 9.32
N LEU A 6 -5.23 9.38 10.57
CA LEU A 6 -5.74 8.32 11.42
C LEU A 6 -7.00 8.81 12.16
N GLU A 7 -8.13 8.16 11.91
CA GLU A 7 -9.41 8.44 12.55
C GLU A 7 -9.91 7.16 13.26
N GLY A 8 -9.69 7.09 14.57
CA GLY A 8 -9.90 5.85 15.32
C GLY A 8 -8.90 4.78 14.85
N PRO A 9 -9.35 3.57 14.46
CA PRO A 9 -8.47 2.52 13.95
C PRO A 9 -8.24 2.59 12.42
N ILE A 10 -8.82 3.57 11.72
CA ILE A 10 -8.89 3.60 10.25
C ILE A 10 -7.99 4.72 9.71
N PHE A 11 -7.24 4.43 8.64
CA PHE A 11 -6.52 5.44 7.88
C PHE A 11 -7.37 5.96 6.73
N ASN A 12 -7.62 7.27 6.72
CA ASN A 12 -8.28 7.97 5.63
C ASN A 12 -7.24 8.68 4.77
N VAL A 13 -7.26 8.38 3.45
CA VAL A 13 -6.32 8.94 2.47
C VAL A 13 -7.08 9.87 1.53
N SER A 14 -6.54 11.06 1.27
CA SER A 14 -7.13 11.99 0.29
C SER A 14 -7.02 11.42 -1.12
N ASP A 15 -8.05 11.61 -1.95
CA ASP A 15 -8.10 11.08 -3.33
C ASP A 15 -7.95 9.54 -3.41
N ASP A 16 -8.57 8.83 -2.46
CA ASP A 16 -8.69 7.36 -2.39
C ASP A 16 -10.18 6.97 -2.29
N PRO A 17 -10.97 7.14 -3.37
CA PRO A 17 -12.43 6.98 -3.34
C PRO A 17 -12.87 5.55 -2.96
N ASP A 18 -12.07 4.55 -3.28
CA ASP A 18 -12.36 3.14 -3.01
C ASP A 18 -11.77 2.64 -1.66
N GLY A 19 -11.04 3.52 -0.97
CA GLY A 19 -10.40 3.26 0.33
C GLY A 19 -9.30 2.20 0.29
N VAL A 20 -8.74 1.90 -0.89
CA VAL A 20 -7.78 0.80 -1.07
C VAL A 20 -6.44 1.14 -0.42
N ILE A 21 -6.01 2.40 -0.53
CA ILE A 21 -4.75 2.88 0.07
C ILE A 21 -4.90 2.95 1.59
N GLY A 22 -6.04 3.44 2.09
CA GLY A 22 -6.35 3.44 3.52
C GLY A 22 -6.33 2.03 4.14
N ASP A 23 -7.01 1.08 3.51
CA ASP A 23 -7.02 -0.33 3.92
C ASP A 23 -5.62 -0.94 3.91
N PHE A 24 -4.84 -0.67 2.86
CA PHE A 24 -3.44 -1.10 2.76
C PHE A 24 -2.61 -0.66 3.96
N LEU A 25 -2.65 0.64 4.31
CA LEU A 25 -1.91 1.18 5.45
C LEU A 25 -2.36 0.52 6.76
N GLY A 26 -3.66 0.26 6.89
CA GLY A 26 -4.24 -0.48 8.00
C GLY A 26 -3.65 -1.88 8.13
N PHE A 27 -3.60 -2.65 7.03
CA PHE A 27 -3.01 -3.98 7.01
C PHE A 27 -1.51 -3.94 7.28
N ALA A 28 -0.74 -3.17 6.51
CA ALA A 28 0.72 -3.12 6.60
C ALA A 28 1.21 -2.82 8.03
N LEU A 29 0.50 -1.96 8.76
CA LEU A 29 0.85 -1.55 10.12
C LEU A 29 0.22 -2.42 11.22
N SER A 30 -0.81 -3.21 10.92
CA SER A 30 -1.50 -4.07 11.90
C SER A 30 -1.06 -5.52 11.87
N LEU A 31 -0.42 -5.94 10.80
CA LEU A 31 0.02 -7.31 10.66
C LEU A 31 1.18 -7.58 11.61
N ARG A 32 1.03 -8.69 12.32
CA ARG A 32 2.13 -9.29 13.06
C ARG A 32 2.74 -10.33 12.14
N ASN A 33 4.06 -10.24 11.93
CA ASN A 33 4.79 -11.27 11.18
C ASN A 33 4.79 -12.61 11.94
N ASP A 34 5.47 -13.63 11.41
CA ASP A 34 5.56 -14.96 12.04
C ASP A 34 6.09 -14.94 13.49
N SER A 35 6.86 -13.91 13.85
CA SER A 35 7.36 -13.68 15.21
C SER A 35 6.32 -13.01 16.13
N ARG A 36 5.07 -12.87 15.67
CA ARG A 36 3.99 -12.14 16.33
C ARG A 36 4.44 -10.73 16.75
N ARG A 37 5.27 -10.05 15.97
CA ARG A 37 5.58 -8.63 16.20
C ARG A 37 5.12 -7.80 15.01
N TYR A 38 4.76 -6.55 15.28
CA TYR A 38 4.52 -5.59 14.21
C TYR A 38 5.81 -5.39 13.40
N LEU A 39 5.65 -5.13 12.12
CA LEU A 39 6.77 -4.73 11.27
C LEU A 39 7.35 -3.40 11.79
N SER A 40 8.67 -3.32 11.86
CA SER A 40 9.36 -2.06 12.16
C SER A 40 9.33 -1.13 10.95
N ALA A 41 9.69 0.13 11.17
CA ALA A 41 9.82 1.09 10.08
C ALA A 41 10.86 0.64 9.04
N GLU A 42 11.96 0.03 9.48
CA GLU A 42 13.01 -0.49 8.62
C GLU A 42 12.54 -1.66 7.76
N GLU A 43 11.78 -2.60 8.34
CA GLU A 43 11.20 -3.72 7.58
C GLU A 43 10.20 -3.22 6.53
N LEU A 44 9.35 -2.26 6.88
CA LEU A 44 8.44 -1.64 5.92
C LEU A 44 9.21 -0.90 4.82
N ALA A 45 10.27 -0.19 5.18
CA ALA A 45 11.12 0.52 4.21
C ALA A 45 11.84 -0.45 3.26
N GLU A 46 12.24 -1.63 3.74
CA GLU A 46 12.85 -2.68 2.90
C GLU A 46 11.82 -3.26 1.92
N LEU A 47 10.65 -3.66 2.42
CA LEU A 47 9.56 -4.23 1.59
C LEU A 47 9.09 -3.29 0.48
N PHE A 48 9.07 -1.98 0.75
CA PHE A 48 8.63 -0.94 -0.19
C PHE A 48 9.79 -0.05 -0.69
N SER A 49 11.02 -0.58 -0.63
CA SER A 49 12.15 -0.02 -1.35
C SER A 49 11.96 -0.26 -2.86
N PRO A 50 12.66 0.46 -3.75
CA PRO A 50 12.52 0.22 -5.19
C PRO A 50 12.71 -1.25 -5.59
N GLU A 51 13.63 -1.97 -4.94
CA GLU A 51 13.89 -3.38 -5.21
C GLU A 51 13.15 -4.33 -4.26
N GLY A 52 12.22 -3.81 -3.46
CA GLY A 52 11.47 -4.56 -2.47
C GLY A 52 10.37 -5.43 -3.08
N ASP A 53 10.08 -6.54 -2.42
CA ASP A 53 9.10 -7.54 -2.87
C ASP A 53 7.63 -7.12 -2.62
N GLY A 54 7.41 -6.00 -1.91
CA GLY A 54 6.09 -5.57 -1.48
C GLY A 54 5.50 -6.44 -0.37
N MET A 55 4.19 -6.64 -0.41
CA MET A 55 3.46 -7.39 0.63
C MET A 55 2.34 -8.21 0.02
N ARG A 56 2.18 -9.45 0.48
CA ARG A 56 1.04 -10.30 0.10
C ARG A 56 0.41 -10.91 1.33
N LEU A 57 -0.91 -10.77 1.41
CA LEU A 57 -1.77 -11.42 2.39
C LEU A 57 -2.73 -12.31 1.61
N PRO A 58 -2.55 -13.64 1.69
CA PRO A 58 -3.42 -14.57 0.99
C PRO A 58 -4.89 -14.22 1.20
N ASP A 59 -5.64 -14.13 0.11
CA ASP A 59 -7.09 -13.82 0.07
C ASP A 59 -7.53 -12.45 0.61
N VAL A 60 -6.59 -11.59 1.02
CA VAL A 60 -6.90 -10.29 1.66
C VAL A 60 -6.33 -9.12 0.88
N PHE A 61 -5.04 -9.16 0.53
CA PHE A 61 -4.36 -8.01 -0.05
C PHE A 61 -3.12 -8.40 -0.85
N ALA A 62 -2.82 -7.66 -1.91
CA ALA A 62 -1.54 -7.70 -2.60
C ALA A 62 -1.03 -6.27 -2.83
N ALA A 63 0.21 -6.01 -2.47
CA ALA A 63 0.94 -4.79 -2.76
C ALA A 63 2.22 -5.19 -3.49
N TYR A 64 2.41 -4.74 -4.73
CA TYR A 64 3.55 -5.14 -5.56
C TYR A 64 3.99 -3.99 -6.47
N ARG A 65 5.27 -3.98 -6.84
CA ARG A 65 5.80 -3.04 -7.82
C ARG A 65 5.39 -3.48 -9.23
N ALA A 66 4.87 -2.56 -10.03
CA ALA A 66 4.66 -2.78 -11.45
C ALA A 66 5.98 -2.61 -12.20
N VAL A 67 6.52 -3.72 -12.70
CA VAL A 67 7.77 -3.77 -13.45
C VAL A 67 7.52 -3.77 -14.96
N GLU A 68 6.38 -4.30 -15.38
CA GLU A 68 5.93 -4.37 -16.77
C GLU A 68 4.51 -3.78 -16.91
N PRO A 69 4.10 -3.32 -18.10
CA PRO A 69 2.76 -2.76 -18.31
C PRO A 69 1.61 -3.69 -17.90
N ASP A 70 1.79 -5.00 -18.09
CA ASP A 70 0.78 -6.02 -17.76
C ASP A 70 0.58 -6.22 -16.24
N ASP A 71 1.48 -5.67 -15.41
CA ASP A 71 1.32 -5.66 -13.96
C ASP A 71 0.27 -4.65 -13.49
N VAL A 72 -0.02 -3.63 -14.31
CA VAL A 72 -0.97 -2.57 -14.00
C VAL A 72 -2.38 -3.02 -14.38
N PRO A 73 -3.36 -2.96 -13.46
CA PRO A 73 -4.74 -3.32 -13.79
C PRO A 73 -5.32 -2.45 -14.92
N HIS A 74 -5.99 -3.11 -15.86
CA HIS A 74 -6.52 -2.49 -17.09
C HIS A 74 -7.43 -1.27 -16.86
N GLU A 75 -8.11 -1.18 -15.72
CA GLU A 75 -8.98 -0.06 -15.35
C GLU A 75 -8.24 1.29 -15.21
N PHE A 76 -6.91 1.28 -15.04
CA PHE A 76 -6.09 2.50 -14.98
C PHE A 76 -5.67 3.02 -16.36
N GLY A 77 -5.96 2.27 -17.42
CA GLY A 77 -5.71 2.66 -18.82
C GLY A 77 -4.26 2.51 -19.27
N GLU A 78 -4.08 2.47 -20.59
CA GLU A 78 -2.79 2.22 -21.26
C GLU A 78 -1.71 3.25 -20.87
N GLN A 79 -2.09 4.51 -20.67
CA GLN A 79 -1.13 5.55 -20.32
C GLN A 79 -0.42 5.27 -18.98
N VAL A 80 -1.13 4.75 -17.98
CA VAL A 80 -0.52 4.40 -16.68
C VAL A 80 0.30 3.12 -16.81
N ALA A 81 -0.19 2.15 -17.59
CA ALA A 81 0.53 0.91 -17.87
C ALA A 81 1.88 1.16 -18.56
N GLU A 82 1.94 2.08 -19.54
CA GLU A 82 3.19 2.45 -20.22
C GLU A 82 4.23 3.14 -19.31
N GLU A 83 3.82 3.64 -18.16
CA GLU A 83 4.72 4.19 -17.15
C GLU A 83 5.36 3.11 -16.27
N ALA A 84 4.81 1.89 -16.27
CA ALA A 84 5.43 0.74 -15.61
C ALA A 84 6.81 0.45 -16.19
N GLY A 85 7.76 0.06 -15.34
CA GLY A 85 9.17 -0.11 -15.70
C GLY A 85 9.95 1.19 -15.95
N ARG A 86 9.29 2.32 -16.22
CA ARG A 86 9.92 3.65 -16.34
C ARG A 86 9.88 4.44 -15.04
N LYS A 87 8.77 4.32 -14.33
CA LYS A 87 8.55 4.91 -13.01
C LYS A 87 8.47 3.81 -11.97
N GLU A 88 8.70 4.20 -10.72
CA GLU A 88 8.42 3.34 -9.60
C GLU A 88 6.92 3.41 -9.28
N LEU A 89 6.14 2.49 -9.86
CA LEU A 89 4.72 2.36 -9.61
C LEU A 89 4.45 1.16 -8.72
N TRP A 90 3.58 1.33 -7.75
CA TRP A 90 3.10 0.31 -6.85
C TRP A 90 1.61 0.12 -7.06
N VAL A 91 1.21 -1.14 -7.26
CA VAL A 91 -0.17 -1.56 -7.35
C VAL A 91 -0.57 -2.14 -6.00
N LEU A 92 -1.65 -1.59 -5.45
CA LEU A 92 -2.26 -1.97 -4.20
C LEU A 92 -3.61 -2.58 -4.54
N THR A 93 -3.84 -3.84 -4.19
CA THR A 93 -5.03 -4.59 -4.58
C THR A 93 -5.67 -5.23 -3.36
N ARG A 94 -6.91 -4.82 -3.07
CA ARG A 94 -7.76 -5.41 -2.05
C ARG A 94 -8.50 -6.62 -2.63
N LEU A 95 -8.27 -7.79 -2.03
CA LEU A 95 -8.91 -9.04 -2.43
C LEU A 95 -10.17 -9.26 -1.59
N ARG A 96 -11.27 -9.65 -2.23
CA ARG A 96 -12.54 -9.95 -1.58
C ARG A 96 -13.16 -11.19 -2.21
N TYR A 97 -13.44 -12.19 -1.38
CA TYR A 97 -14.07 -13.42 -1.87
C TYR A 97 -15.41 -13.13 -2.57
N GLY A 98 -15.57 -13.65 -3.79
CA GLY A 98 -16.78 -13.50 -4.58
C GLY A 98 -17.03 -12.10 -5.15
N ARG A 99 -16.04 -11.20 -5.12
CA ARG A 99 -16.11 -9.87 -5.74
C ARG A 99 -14.90 -9.61 -6.62
N ALA A 100 -15.06 -8.70 -7.58
CA ALA A 100 -13.92 -8.17 -8.32
C ALA A 100 -12.97 -7.46 -7.34
N PRO A 101 -11.65 -7.59 -7.53
CA PRO A 101 -10.67 -6.88 -6.72
C PRO A 101 -10.77 -5.37 -6.96
N ASP A 102 -10.55 -4.59 -5.90
CA ASP A 102 -10.42 -3.13 -6.00
C ASP A 102 -8.93 -2.81 -5.92
N SER A 103 -8.44 -1.97 -6.84
CA SER A 103 -7.03 -1.62 -6.92
C SER A 103 -6.79 -0.12 -6.78
N ALA A 104 -5.57 0.26 -6.43
CA ALA A 104 -5.06 1.63 -6.50
C ALA A 104 -3.61 1.61 -6.99
N VAL A 105 -3.25 2.61 -7.81
CA VAL A 105 -1.86 2.83 -8.24
C VAL A 105 -1.27 4.03 -7.51
N VAL A 106 -0.06 3.85 -6.97
CA VAL A 106 0.66 4.84 -6.17
C VAL A 106 2.11 4.91 -6.66
N GLN A 107 2.69 6.11 -6.71
CA GLN A 107 4.12 6.24 -7.00
C GLN A 107 4.94 5.84 -5.78
N GLY A 108 6.11 5.23 -5.97
CA GLY A 108 6.97 4.76 -4.88
C GLY A 108 7.31 5.80 -3.83
N PRO A 109 7.77 7.02 -4.22
CA PRO A 109 8.01 8.08 -3.24
C PRO A 109 6.76 8.48 -2.46
N GLU A 110 5.59 8.47 -3.11
CA GLU A 110 4.32 8.75 -2.45
C GLU A 110 3.92 7.62 -1.49
N LEU A 111 4.08 6.35 -1.88
CA LEU A 111 3.79 5.20 -1.03
C LEU A 111 4.64 5.22 0.24
N ARG A 112 5.95 5.45 0.11
CA ARG A 112 6.85 5.59 1.26
C ARG A 112 6.46 6.75 2.17
N HIS A 113 6.14 7.90 1.58
CA HIS A 113 5.64 9.05 2.36
C HIS A 113 4.37 8.72 3.15
N LEU A 114 3.41 8.02 2.54
CA LEU A 114 2.16 7.62 3.19
C LEU A 114 2.41 6.60 4.32
N LEU A 115 3.30 5.63 4.11
CA LEU A 115 3.70 4.66 5.13
C LEU A 115 4.36 5.34 6.32
N GLU A 116 5.32 6.25 6.10
CA GLU A 116 5.98 7.02 7.14
C GLU A 116 4.97 7.85 7.96
N ALA A 117 4.08 8.56 7.27
CA ALA A 117 3.06 9.38 7.92
C ALA A 117 2.05 8.54 8.72
N ALA A 118 1.63 7.39 8.19
CA ALA A 118 0.72 6.47 8.86
C ALA A 118 1.37 5.80 10.08
N PHE A 119 2.64 5.39 9.95
CA PHE A 119 3.43 4.80 11.03
C PHE A 119 3.60 5.79 12.20
N ALA A 120 3.96 7.04 11.91
CA ALA A 120 4.08 8.09 12.92
C ALA A 120 2.78 8.34 13.67
N GLN A 121 1.64 8.43 12.96
CA GLN A 121 0.33 8.62 13.58
C GLN A 121 -0.09 7.43 14.44
N ARG A 122 0.19 6.20 14.00
CA ARG A 122 -0.11 4.99 14.77
C ARG A 122 0.69 4.92 16.07
N ASN A 123 1.99 5.20 16.03
CA ASN A 123 2.83 5.18 17.22
C ASN A 123 2.39 6.25 18.22
N ALA A 124 2.09 7.46 17.73
CA ALA A 124 1.54 8.52 18.56
C ALA A 124 0.21 8.10 19.23
N ALA A 125 -0.67 7.40 18.51
CA ALA A 125 -1.94 6.90 19.05
C ALA A 125 -1.75 5.74 20.06
N LEU A 126 -0.71 4.93 19.92
CA LEU A 126 -0.39 3.81 20.82
C LEU A 126 0.51 4.21 22.00
N GLY A 127 1.06 5.42 22.01
CA GLY A 127 2.02 5.88 23.01
C GLY A 127 3.38 5.20 22.91
N LEU A 128 3.79 4.82 21.69
CA LEU A 128 5.07 4.19 21.36
C LEU A 128 6.10 5.19 20.83
#